data_AF-A0A1S2JYV3-F1
#
_entry.id   AF-A0A1S2JYV3-F1
#
_cell.length_a   1.000
_cell.length_b   1.000
_cell.length_c   1.000
_cell.angle_alpha   90.00
_cell.angle_beta   90.00
_cell.angle_gamma   90.00
#
_symmetry.space_group_name_H-M   'P 1'
#
loop_
_entity.id
_entity.type
_entity.pdbx_description
1 polymer ?
#
loop_
_entity_poly.entity_id
_entity_poly.type
_entity_poly.pdbx_seq_one_letter_code
_entity_poly.pdbx_strand_id
1 'polypeptide(L)'
;MFLAQALYEQGDDPMLIDADKGKTCLDWDEMAGGMPYPVVSKPVKNLHRTLPDVVRGRGSVVIDVPQVEDHEQIAKGAMLFADVWVLPIAPSPVEVRRLFRDEAFGDFLQEMQDLREEVGRSEAEVVFLLTRTNTNRATKTGPDRDVRDELANHGFATLDAQIMFHDDMYRQSGGARVRALGTAYERAARELKERTPQYGDLA
;
A
#
# COMPACT_ATOMS: atom_id res chain seq x y z
N MET A 1 7.10 -3.68 -4.74
CA MET A 1 7.96 -4.90 -4.78
C MET A 1 7.81 -5.83 -3.58
N PHE A 2 8.34 -5.49 -2.40
CA PHE A 2 8.41 -6.42 -1.25
C PHE A 2 7.06 -6.97 -0.77
N LEU A 3 6.01 -6.15 -0.78
CA LEU A 3 4.67 -6.60 -0.39
C LEU A 3 4.12 -7.69 -1.33
N ALA A 4 4.28 -7.50 -2.64
CA ALA A 4 3.87 -8.51 -3.63
C ALA A 4 4.70 -9.80 -3.50
N GLN A 5 6.01 -9.70 -3.23
CA GLN A 5 6.82 -10.87 -2.92
C GLN A 5 6.35 -11.61 -1.66
N ALA A 6 5.98 -10.89 -0.60
CA ALA A 6 5.43 -11.50 0.61
C ALA A 6 4.12 -12.26 0.34
N LEU A 7 3.23 -11.68 -0.47
CA LEU A 7 1.98 -12.35 -0.87
C LEU A 7 2.26 -13.62 -1.68
N TYR A 8 3.16 -13.55 -2.66
CA TYR A 8 3.58 -14.69 -3.47
C TYR A 8 4.20 -15.81 -2.61
N GLU A 9 5.12 -15.47 -1.71
CA GLU A 9 5.77 -16.44 -0.82
C GLU A 9 4.81 -17.05 0.22
N GLN A 10 3.65 -16.42 0.45
CA GLN A 10 2.55 -16.96 1.25
C GLN A 10 1.57 -17.83 0.44
N GLY A 11 1.86 -18.10 -0.83
CA GLY A 11 1.04 -18.94 -1.71
C GLY A 11 -0.13 -18.23 -2.36
N ASP A 12 -0.15 -16.89 -2.36
CA ASP A 12 -1.09 -16.11 -3.14
C ASP A 12 -0.63 -16.00 -4.61
N ASP A 13 -1.53 -15.56 -5.51
CA ASP A 13 -1.19 -15.20 -6.91
C ASP A 13 -1.27 -13.67 -7.09
N PRO A 14 -0.28 -12.91 -6.58
CA PRO A 14 -0.37 -11.46 -6.60
C PRO A 14 -0.08 -10.88 -7.98
N MET A 15 -0.59 -9.68 -8.23
CA MET A 15 -0.18 -8.83 -9.35
C MET A 15 0.24 -7.45 -8.83
N LEU A 16 1.36 -6.93 -9.32
CA LEU A 16 1.82 -5.57 -9.01
C LEU A 16 1.54 -4.65 -10.19
N ILE A 17 0.72 -3.63 -9.96
CA ILE A 17 0.44 -2.55 -10.91
C ILE A 17 1.33 -1.36 -10.56
N ASP A 18 2.23 -1.00 -11.46
CA ASP A 18 3.02 0.23 -11.38
C ASP A 18 2.23 1.35 -12.07
N ALA A 19 1.47 2.11 -11.29
CA ALA A 19 0.69 3.25 -11.78
C ALA A 19 1.49 4.57 -11.71
N ASP A 20 2.72 4.55 -11.23
CA ASP A 20 3.59 5.74 -11.23
C ASP A 20 4.22 5.94 -12.62
N LYS A 21 4.34 7.20 -13.05
CA LYS A 21 5.06 7.53 -14.28
C LYS A 21 6.57 7.34 -14.16
N GLY A 22 7.10 7.35 -12.93
CA GLY A 22 8.49 7.04 -12.62
C GLY A 22 8.86 5.58 -12.86
N LYS A 23 7.87 4.67 -12.97
CA LYS A 23 8.05 3.25 -13.34
C LYS A 23 9.06 2.47 -12.50
N THR A 24 9.23 2.87 -11.24
CA THR A 24 10.29 2.31 -10.40
C THR A 24 10.10 0.82 -10.12
N CYS A 25 8.86 0.33 -10.06
CA CYS A 25 8.57 -1.10 -9.89
C CYS A 25 8.83 -1.89 -11.17
N LEU A 26 8.47 -1.35 -12.34
CA LEU A 26 8.75 -2.00 -13.63
C LEU A 26 10.26 -2.06 -13.92
N ASP A 27 10.98 -0.97 -13.69
CA ASP A 27 12.43 -0.93 -13.88
C ASP A 27 13.13 -1.93 -12.93
N TRP A 28 12.63 -2.06 -11.70
CA TRP A 28 13.13 -3.06 -10.75
C TRP A 28 12.92 -4.48 -11.27
N ASP A 29 11.72 -4.79 -11.78
CA ASP A 29 11.40 -6.11 -12.35
C ASP A 29 12.37 -6.50 -13.48
N GLU A 30 12.63 -5.57 -14.40
CA GLU A 30 13.59 -5.77 -15.50
C GLU A 30 15.01 -6.04 -14.97
N MET A 31 15.49 -5.22 -14.03
CA MET A 31 16.81 -5.39 -13.43
C MET A 31 16.95 -6.72 -12.68
N ALA A 32 15.89 -7.19 -12.02
CA ALA A 32 15.88 -8.45 -11.27
C ALA A 32 15.82 -9.70 -12.17
N GLY A 33 15.69 -9.52 -13.49
CA GLY A 33 15.48 -10.61 -14.45
C GLY A 33 14.09 -11.23 -14.34
N GLY A 34 13.10 -10.42 -13.96
CA GLY A 34 11.72 -10.82 -13.71
C GLY A 34 11.47 -11.32 -12.30
N MET A 35 10.39 -10.81 -11.70
CA MET A 35 9.78 -11.29 -10.48
C MET A 35 8.96 -12.56 -10.73
N PRO A 36 8.68 -13.35 -9.68
CA PRO A 36 7.90 -14.57 -9.82
C PRO A 36 6.38 -14.32 -9.97
N TYR A 37 5.96 -13.06 -10.07
CA TYR A 37 4.59 -12.61 -10.26
C TYR A 37 4.56 -11.47 -11.29
N PRO A 38 3.41 -11.19 -11.94
CA PRO A 38 3.33 -10.14 -12.95
C PRO A 38 3.55 -8.74 -12.36
N VAL A 39 4.42 -7.96 -13.01
CA VAL A 39 4.56 -6.52 -12.80
C VAL A 39 4.09 -5.79 -14.07
N VAL A 40 3.09 -4.92 -13.94
CA VAL A 40 2.42 -4.28 -15.08
C VAL A 40 2.43 -2.78 -14.91
N SER A 41 3.04 -2.04 -15.86
CA SER A 41 2.96 -0.57 -15.85
C SER A 41 1.65 -0.08 -16.45
N LYS A 42 0.92 0.75 -15.69
CA LYS A 42 -0.37 1.31 -16.08
C LYS A 42 -0.64 2.70 -15.47
N PRO A 43 0.16 3.74 -15.78
CA PRO A 43 0.01 5.08 -15.23
C PRO A 43 -1.09 5.89 -15.94
N VAL A 44 -2.35 5.48 -15.78
CA VAL A 44 -3.52 6.09 -16.44
C VAL A 44 -4.56 6.57 -15.42
N LYS A 45 -5.27 7.66 -15.74
CA LYS A 45 -6.27 8.28 -14.84
C LYS A 45 -7.53 7.43 -14.65
N ASN A 46 -7.93 6.67 -15.67
CA ASN A 46 -9.10 5.79 -15.64
C ASN A 46 -8.76 4.37 -15.16
N LEU A 47 -7.85 4.27 -14.18
CA LEU A 47 -7.32 2.99 -13.70
C LEU A 47 -8.44 2.08 -13.20
N HIS A 48 -9.35 2.57 -12.36
CA HIS A 48 -10.53 1.85 -11.86
C HIS A 48 -11.42 1.21 -12.93
N ARG A 49 -11.50 1.78 -14.13
CA ARG A 49 -12.32 1.22 -15.23
C ARG A 49 -11.59 0.15 -16.02
N THR A 50 -10.26 0.20 -16.04
CA THR A 50 -9.44 -0.63 -16.93
C THR A 50 -8.72 -1.74 -16.20
N LEU A 51 -8.55 -1.66 -14.87
CA LEU A 51 -8.01 -2.74 -14.06
C LEU A 51 -8.87 -4.00 -13.96
N PRO A 52 -10.22 -3.94 -13.86
CA PRO A 52 -11.04 -5.14 -13.68
C PRO A 52 -10.75 -6.26 -14.70
N ASP A 53 -10.53 -5.90 -15.97
CA ASP A 53 -10.21 -6.89 -17.00
C ASP A 53 -8.77 -7.40 -16.96
N VAL A 54 -7.84 -6.60 -16.45
CA VAL A 54 -6.40 -6.93 -16.36
C VAL A 54 -6.14 -7.89 -15.21
N VAL A 55 -6.81 -7.68 -14.08
CA VAL A 55 -6.54 -8.40 -12.83
C VAL A 55 -7.47 -9.60 -12.60
N ARG A 56 -8.37 -9.88 -13.55
CA ARG A 56 -9.34 -10.96 -13.44
C ARG A 56 -8.64 -12.30 -13.18
N GLY A 57 -9.10 -13.02 -12.15
CA GLY A 57 -8.58 -14.33 -11.76
C GLY A 57 -7.26 -14.31 -10.99
N ARG A 58 -6.77 -13.12 -10.59
CA ARG A 58 -5.64 -12.97 -9.67
C ARG A 58 -6.13 -13.01 -8.22
N GLY A 59 -5.21 -13.32 -7.31
CA GLY A 59 -5.41 -13.15 -5.87
C GLY A 59 -5.33 -11.68 -5.50
N SER A 60 -4.30 -11.30 -4.74
CA SER A 60 -4.12 -9.89 -4.35
C SER A 60 -3.60 -8.99 -5.48
N VAL A 61 -4.11 -7.76 -5.57
CA VAL A 61 -3.59 -6.73 -6.47
C VAL A 61 -2.93 -5.63 -5.65
N VAL A 62 -1.64 -5.43 -5.83
CA VAL A 62 -0.89 -4.32 -5.22
C VAL A 62 -0.76 -3.21 -6.25
N ILE A 63 -1.19 -1.99 -5.93
CA ILE A 63 -1.10 -0.85 -6.84
C ILE A 63 -0.13 0.17 -6.24
N ASP A 64 1.01 0.36 -6.91
CA ASP A 64 1.97 1.41 -6.58
C ASP A 64 1.53 2.70 -7.27
N VAL A 65 1.23 3.73 -6.48
CA VAL A 65 0.64 4.98 -6.95
C VAL A 65 1.62 6.14 -6.77
N PRO A 66 1.59 7.15 -7.65
CA PRO A 66 2.34 8.37 -7.43
C PRO A 66 1.83 9.11 -6.20
N GLN A 67 2.66 10.01 -5.66
CA GLN A 67 2.21 10.98 -4.66
C GLN A 67 1.01 11.78 -5.21
N VAL A 68 0.02 12.02 -4.36
CA VAL A 68 -1.24 12.68 -4.77
C VAL A 68 -0.96 14.07 -5.33
N GLU A 69 0.03 14.78 -4.77
CA GLU A 69 0.42 16.12 -5.19
C GLU A 69 1.05 16.17 -6.59
N ASP A 70 1.71 15.08 -7.01
CA ASP A 70 2.37 15.02 -8.31
C ASP A 70 1.39 14.61 -9.41
N HIS A 71 0.54 13.61 -9.14
CA HIS A 71 -0.35 12.99 -10.14
C HIS A 71 -1.70 12.55 -9.54
N GLU A 72 -2.40 13.48 -8.90
CA GLU A 72 -3.68 13.29 -8.20
C GLU A 72 -4.67 12.36 -8.94
N GLN A 73 -4.93 12.61 -10.22
CA GLN A 73 -5.94 11.87 -10.99
C GLN A 73 -5.59 10.38 -11.20
N ILE A 74 -4.31 10.03 -11.14
CA ILE A 74 -3.89 8.62 -11.20
C ILE A 74 -4.11 7.96 -9.84
N ALA A 75 -3.71 8.64 -8.75
CA ALA A 75 -3.93 8.16 -7.38
C ALA A 75 -5.42 7.98 -7.07
N LYS A 76 -6.26 8.99 -7.40
CA LYS A 76 -7.74 8.89 -7.31
C LYS A 76 -8.25 7.68 -8.10
N GLY A 77 -7.76 7.46 -9.32
CA GLY A 77 -8.12 6.31 -10.14
C GLY A 77 -7.79 4.95 -9.51
N ALA A 78 -6.72 4.84 -8.74
CA ALA A 78 -6.39 3.64 -7.97
C ALA A 78 -7.24 3.50 -6.70
N MET A 79 -7.49 4.61 -6.00
CA MET A 79 -8.33 4.65 -4.80
C MET A 79 -9.78 4.25 -5.09
N LEU A 80 -10.32 4.60 -6.26
CA LEU A 80 -11.62 4.13 -6.74
C LEU A 80 -11.65 2.63 -7.04
N PHE A 81 -10.49 1.96 -7.09
CA PHE A 81 -10.38 0.52 -7.31
C PHE A 81 -10.07 -0.24 -6.02
N ALA A 82 -9.00 0.12 -5.32
CA ALA A 82 -8.45 -0.67 -4.22
C ALA A 82 -9.43 -0.80 -3.03
N ASP A 83 -9.51 -1.99 -2.43
CA ASP A 83 -10.35 -2.25 -1.25
C ASP A 83 -9.73 -1.74 0.06
N VAL A 84 -8.39 -1.61 0.07
CA VAL A 84 -7.62 -1.11 1.21
C VAL A 84 -6.65 -0.05 0.72
N TRP A 85 -6.67 1.11 1.38
CA TRP A 85 -5.70 2.19 1.17
C TRP A 85 -4.64 2.13 2.26
N VAL A 86 -3.41 1.80 1.87
CA VAL A 86 -2.27 1.76 2.77
C VAL A 86 -1.52 3.07 2.68
N LEU A 87 -1.40 3.80 3.79
CA LEU A 87 -0.70 5.07 3.86
C LEU A 87 0.63 4.93 4.62
N PRO A 88 1.77 4.95 3.93
CA PRO A 88 3.08 4.93 4.57
C PRO A 88 3.35 6.26 5.29
N ILE A 89 3.76 6.20 6.56
CA ILE A 89 4.15 7.39 7.34
C ILE A 89 5.36 7.07 8.23
N ALA A 90 6.27 8.01 8.48
CA ALA A 90 7.31 7.77 9.48
C ALA A 90 6.78 8.01 10.90
N PRO A 91 7.38 7.37 11.92
CA PRO A 91 7.06 7.65 13.32
C PRO A 91 7.62 9.02 13.73
N SER A 92 7.06 10.08 13.16
CA SER A 92 7.48 11.46 13.37
C SER A 92 6.27 12.31 13.76
N PRO A 93 6.28 12.92 14.95
CA PRO A 93 5.21 13.83 15.37
C PRO A 93 5.01 15.00 14.40
N VAL A 94 6.04 15.41 13.66
CA VAL A 94 5.93 16.47 12.65
C VAL A 94 5.14 16.00 11.43
N GLU A 95 5.32 14.75 11.01
CA GLU A 95 4.60 14.20 9.88
C GLU A 95 3.11 14.03 10.21
N VAL A 96 2.80 13.49 11.38
CA VAL A 96 1.40 13.34 11.83
C VAL A 96 0.70 14.70 11.98
N ARG A 97 1.35 15.69 12.62
CA ARG A 97 0.80 17.05 12.71
C ARG A 97 0.65 17.73 11.36
N ARG A 98 1.44 17.36 10.36
CA ARG A 98 1.29 17.90 9.01
C ARG A 98 0.09 17.26 8.32
N LEU A 99 -0.09 15.96 8.49
CA LEU A 99 -1.21 15.20 7.93
C LEU A 99 -2.56 15.68 8.48
N PHE A 100 -2.64 15.93 9.80
CA PHE A 100 -3.87 16.39 10.48
C PHE A 100 -3.84 17.88 10.84
N ARG A 101 -3.08 18.70 10.09
CA ARG A 101 -2.99 20.14 10.37
C ARG A 101 -4.35 20.84 10.20
N ASP A 102 -5.14 20.36 9.26
CA ASP A 102 -6.44 20.85 8.85
C ASP A 102 -7.34 19.66 8.44
N GLU A 103 -8.56 19.96 8.01
CA GLU A 103 -9.55 18.96 7.60
C GLU A 103 -9.27 18.40 6.19
N ALA A 104 -8.30 18.94 5.44
CA ALA A 104 -8.13 18.63 4.01
C ALA A 104 -7.82 17.16 3.74
N PHE A 105 -7.09 16.50 4.63
CA PHE A 105 -6.82 15.07 4.50
C PHE A 105 -8.08 14.23 4.72
N GLY A 106 -8.87 14.55 5.75
CA GLY A 106 -10.14 13.88 6.04
C GLY A 106 -11.17 14.11 4.93
N ASP A 107 -11.31 15.36 4.49
CA ASP A 107 -12.19 15.76 3.38
C ASP A 107 -11.83 15.04 2.09
N PHE A 108 -10.54 14.93 1.78
CA PHE A 108 -10.07 14.19 0.61
C PHE A 108 -10.41 12.70 0.69
N LEU A 109 -10.21 12.06 1.85
CA LEU A 109 -10.58 10.65 2.02
C LEU A 109 -12.10 10.46 1.86
N GLN A 110 -12.90 11.36 2.45
CA GLN A 110 -14.36 11.30 2.35
C GLN A 110 -14.83 11.51 0.91
N GLU A 111 -14.30 12.51 0.19
CA GLU A 111 -14.56 12.72 -1.24
C GLU A 111 -14.32 11.43 -2.03
N MET A 112 -13.23 10.73 -1.72
CA MET A 112 -12.90 9.49 -2.40
C MET A 112 -13.84 8.33 -2.03
N GLN A 113 -14.33 8.25 -0.79
CA GLN A 113 -15.35 7.25 -0.41
C GLN A 113 -16.69 7.53 -1.10
N ASP A 114 -17.13 8.79 -1.16
CA ASP A 114 -18.36 9.19 -1.85
C ASP A 114 -18.27 8.81 -3.35
N LEU A 115 -17.14 9.13 -4.00
CA LEU A 115 -16.92 8.75 -5.39
C LEU A 115 -16.83 7.23 -5.60
N ARG A 116 -16.37 6.47 -4.60
CA ARG A 116 -16.40 4.99 -4.65
C ARG A 116 -17.82 4.45 -4.63
N GLU A 117 -18.68 5.02 -3.78
CA GLU A 117 -20.10 4.66 -3.71
C GLU A 117 -20.79 4.96 -5.05
N GLU A 118 -20.51 6.11 -5.68
CA GLU A 118 -21.04 6.48 -7.00
C GLU A 118 -20.70 5.46 -8.11
N VAL A 119 -19.51 4.84 -8.02
CA VAL A 119 -19.09 3.78 -8.96
C VAL A 119 -19.46 2.37 -8.49
N GLY A 120 -20.30 2.25 -7.47
CA GLY A 120 -20.85 0.99 -6.98
C GLY A 120 -19.88 0.15 -6.18
N ARG A 121 -18.87 0.76 -5.54
CA ARG A 121 -17.95 0.06 -4.63
C ARG A 121 -18.23 0.39 -3.18
N SER A 122 -17.97 -0.58 -2.31
CA SER A 122 -17.97 -0.36 -0.87
C SER A 122 -16.85 0.60 -0.47
N GLU A 123 -16.99 1.20 0.72
CA GLU A 123 -15.92 1.96 1.35
C GLU A 123 -14.62 1.15 1.38
N ALA A 124 -13.51 1.81 1.08
CA ALA A 124 -12.18 1.24 1.27
C ALA A 124 -11.76 1.35 2.74
N GLU A 125 -11.05 0.34 3.24
CA GLU A 125 -10.42 0.47 4.56
C GLU A 125 -9.19 1.38 4.47
N VAL A 126 -9.08 2.36 5.37
CA VAL A 126 -7.91 3.24 5.46
C VAL A 126 -7.01 2.77 6.59
N VAL A 127 -5.78 2.38 6.25
CA VAL A 127 -4.81 1.86 7.23
C VAL A 127 -3.44 2.49 7.06
N PHE A 128 -2.81 2.86 8.17
CA PHE A 128 -1.45 3.38 8.18
C PHE A 128 -0.42 2.27 8.33
N LEU A 129 0.70 2.41 7.62
CA LEU A 129 1.89 1.60 7.79
C LEU A 129 3.04 2.49 8.28
N LEU A 130 3.54 2.22 9.48
CA LEU A 130 4.74 2.90 9.94
C LEU A 130 5.95 2.43 9.14
N THR A 131 6.67 3.39 8.57
CA THR A 131 7.90 3.19 7.80
C THR A 131 9.04 3.99 8.40
N ARG A 132 10.28 3.70 8.01
CA ARG A 132 11.46 4.39 8.53
C ARG A 132 11.58 4.31 10.07
N THR A 133 11.08 3.24 10.68
CA THR A 133 11.18 3.00 12.11
C THR A 133 12.59 2.56 12.50
N ASN A 134 12.91 2.63 13.81
CA ASN A 134 14.19 2.13 14.33
C ASN A 134 14.16 0.63 14.64
N THR A 135 12.97 0.05 14.80
CA THR A 135 12.78 -1.37 15.10
C THR A 135 11.69 -1.96 14.20
N ASN A 136 11.69 -3.27 13.99
CA ASN A 136 10.73 -3.95 13.12
C ASN A 136 9.45 -4.40 13.85
N ARG A 137 9.26 -3.97 15.10
CA ARG A 137 8.11 -4.31 15.96
C ARG A 137 7.64 -3.06 16.69
N ALA A 138 6.33 -2.91 16.84
CA ALA A 138 5.75 -1.83 17.63
C ALA A 138 6.39 -1.74 19.02
N THR A 139 6.81 -0.54 19.40
CA THR A 139 7.34 -0.26 20.74
C THR A 139 6.20 0.10 21.69
N LYS A 140 6.42 -0.11 22.99
CA LYS A 140 5.47 0.31 24.04
C LYS A 140 5.57 1.79 24.40
N THR A 141 6.66 2.45 23.98
CA THR A 141 6.98 3.83 24.31
C THR A 141 7.72 4.49 23.14
N GLY A 142 7.77 5.81 23.15
CA GLY A 142 8.51 6.59 22.16
C GLY A 142 7.71 6.85 20.88
N PRO A 143 8.37 7.35 19.82
CA PRO A 143 7.68 7.97 18.70
C PRO A 143 6.76 7.01 17.94
N ASP A 144 7.11 5.73 17.79
CA ASP A 144 6.25 4.73 17.14
C ASP A 144 4.92 4.56 17.90
N ARG A 145 4.97 4.56 19.24
CA ARG A 145 3.78 4.46 20.09
C ARG A 145 2.96 5.76 20.05
N ASP A 146 3.63 6.90 20.19
CA ASP A 146 2.97 8.21 20.21
C ASP A 146 2.21 8.48 18.90
N VAL A 147 2.81 8.11 17.76
CA VAL A 147 2.16 8.23 16.44
C VAL A 147 0.96 7.29 16.31
N ARG A 148 1.06 6.04 16.80
CA ARG A 148 -0.08 5.10 16.79
C ARG A 148 -1.24 5.61 17.63
N ASP A 149 -0.95 6.16 18.81
CA ASP A 149 -1.98 6.72 19.69
C ASP A 149 -2.64 7.94 19.06
N GLU A 150 -1.87 8.82 18.41
CA GLU A 150 -2.43 9.95 17.68
C GLU A 150 -3.30 9.51 16.49
N LEU A 151 -2.83 8.56 15.67
CA LEU A 151 -3.62 8.01 14.56
C LEU A 151 -4.93 7.39 15.04
N ALA A 152 -4.89 6.66 16.16
CA ALA A 152 -6.08 6.08 16.78
C ALA A 152 -7.04 7.15 17.31
N ASN A 153 -6.54 8.26 17.87
CA ASN A 153 -7.37 9.39 18.30
C ASN A 153 -8.13 10.05 17.12
N HIS A 154 -7.54 10.02 15.92
CA HIS A 154 -8.20 10.45 14.68
C HIS A 154 -9.05 9.34 14.01
N GLY A 155 -9.20 8.18 14.66
CA GLY A 155 -10.05 7.08 14.18
C GLY A 155 -9.40 6.18 13.12
N PHE A 156 -8.08 6.29 12.88
CA PHE A 156 -7.39 5.49 11.87
C PHE A 156 -6.72 4.26 12.46
N ALA A 157 -6.84 3.13 11.75
CA ALA A 157 -6.09 1.93 12.05
C ALA A 157 -4.62 2.06 11.64
N THR A 158 -3.73 1.40 12.37
CA THR A 158 -2.31 1.26 12.01
C THR A 158 -1.94 -0.22 12.04
N LEU A 159 -1.23 -0.71 11.02
CA LEU A 159 -0.70 -2.07 11.01
C LEU A 159 0.28 -2.30 12.16
N ASP A 160 0.26 -3.46 12.78
CA ASP A 160 1.23 -3.86 13.80
C ASP A 160 2.63 -4.04 13.20
N ALA A 161 2.69 -4.53 11.96
CA ALA A 161 3.88 -4.51 11.13
C ALA A 161 4.41 -3.08 10.94
N GLN A 162 5.72 -2.93 10.94
CA GLN A 162 6.40 -1.67 10.65
C GLN A 162 7.73 -1.90 9.94
N ILE A 163 8.08 -0.98 9.04
CA ILE A 163 9.24 -1.08 8.16
C ILE A 163 10.37 -0.19 8.66
N MET A 164 11.55 -0.76 8.88
CA MET A 164 12.70 -0.02 9.42
C MET A 164 13.38 0.88 8.37
N PHE A 165 14.04 1.95 8.83
CA PHE A 165 14.84 2.83 7.95
C PHE A 165 16.13 2.17 7.45
N HIS A 166 16.73 1.32 8.28
CA HIS A 166 17.93 0.54 7.97
C HIS A 166 17.58 -0.93 7.72
N ASP A 167 16.50 -1.18 6.98
CA ASP A 167 16.31 -2.50 6.40
C ASP A 167 17.35 -2.67 5.28
N ASP A 168 18.52 -3.22 5.61
CA ASP A 168 19.64 -3.42 4.69
C ASP A 168 19.19 -4.23 3.45
N MET A 169 18.17 -5.08 3.60
CA MET A 169 17.55 -5.76 2.46
C MET A 169 16.94 -4.79 1.47
N TYR A 170 16.23 -3.73 1.89
CA TYR A 170 15.63 -2.76 0.97
C TYR A 170 16.68 -1.89 0.27
N ARG A 171 17.66 -1.38 1.01
CA ARG A 171 18.66 -0.44 0.46
C ARG A 171 19.64 -1.10 -0.51
N GLN A 172 19.92 -2.38 -0.34
CA GLN A 172 20.88 -3.13 -1.16
C GLN A 172 20.23 -3.94 -2.28
N SER A 173 18.90 -4.04 -2.31
CA SER A 173 18.18 -4.88 -3.27
C SER A 173 17.66 -4.14 -4.49
N GLY A 174 17.94 -2.85 -4.67
CA GLY A 174 17.48 -2.09 -5.85
C GLY A 174 17.80 -2.82 -7.15
N GLY A 175 16.77 -3.34 -7.82
CA GLY A 175 16.90 -4.15 -9.04
C GLY A 175 17.39 -5.59 -8.84
N ALA A 176 17.34 -6.12 -7.63
CA ALA A 176 17.65 -7.51 -7.29
C ALA A 176 16.37 -8.29 -6.96
N ARG A 177 16.47 -9.63 -7.00
CA ARG A 177 15.42 -10.49 -6.48
C ARG A 177 15.20 -10.23 -4.98
N VAL A 178 13.93 -10.23 -4.60
CA VAL A 178 13.49 -9.96 -3.24
C VAL A 178 13.13 -11.27 -2.55
N ARG A 179 13.42 -11.37 -1.25
CA ARG A 179 12.84 -12.37 -0.35
C ARG A 179 12.11 -11.65 0.76
N ALA A 180 10.88 -12.04 1.08
CA ALA A 180 10.05 -11.32 2.04
C ALA A 180 9.61 -12.17 3.24
N LEU A 181 9.70 -13.50 3.16
CA LEU A 181 9.43 -14.43 4.25
C LEU A 181 10.39 -14.18 5.42
N GLY A 182 9.85 -14.09 6.63
CA GLY A 182 10.55 -13.73 7.85
C GLY A 182 10.76 -12.22 8.04
N THR A 183 10.38 -11.38 7.07
CA THR A 183 10.57 -9.92 7.15
C THR A 183 9.33 -9.21 7.71
N ALA A 184 9.40 -7.89 7.85
CA ALA A 184 8.23 -7.08 8.21
C ALA A 184 7.15 -7.07 7.11
N TYR A 185 7.53 -7.25 5.85
CA TYR A 185 6.58 -7.32 4.74
C TYR A 185 5.73 -8.58 4.77
N GLU A 186 6.24 -9.71 5.29
CA GLU A 186 5.41 -10.90 5.52
C GLU A 186 4.27 -10.59 6.49
N ARG A 187 4.58 -9.92 7.61
CA ARG A 187 3.57 -9.55 8.61
C ARG A 187 2.57 -8.56 8.04
N ALA A 188 3.03 -7.53 7.34
CA ALA A 188 2.16 -6.56 6.68
C ALA A 188 1.21 -7.24 5.68
N ALA A 189 1.71 -8.18 4.86
CA ALA A 189 0.88 -8.94 3.93
C ALA A 189 -0.21 -9.76 4.65
N ARG A 190 0.12 -10.42 5.77
CA ARG A 190 -0.87 -11.18 6.55
C ARG A 190 -1.97 -10.28 7.10
N GLU A 191 -1.60 -9.18 7.74
CA GLU A 191 -2.56 -8.22 8.31
C GLU A 191 -3.44 -7.59 7.23
N LEU A 192 -2.89 -7.29 6.05
CA LEU A 192 -3.67 -6.74 4.94
C LEU A 192 -4.65 -7.77 4.34
N LYS A 193 -4.26 -9.05 4.28
CA LYS A 193 -5.17 -10.13 3.84
C LYS A 193 -6.34 -10.35 4.79
N GLU A 194 -6.15 -10.12 6.09
CA GLU A 194 -7.21 -10.21 7.10
C GLU A 194 -8.22 -9.05 7.00
N ARG A 195 -7.78 -7.92 6.45
CA ARG A 195 -8.57 -6.70 6.21
C ARG A 195 -9.29 -6.68 4.86
N THR A 196 -8.74 -7.38 3.88
CA THR A 196 -9.30 -7.40 2.53
C THR A 196 -10.56 -8.26 2.51
N PRO A 197 -11.68 -7.78 1.92
CA PRO A 197 -12.86 -8.60 1.73
C PRO A 197 -12.51 -9.89 0.98
N GLN A 198 -12.89 -11.03 1.53
CA GLN A 198 -12.78 -12.31 0.84
C GLN A 198 -13.88 -12.35 -0.21
N TYR A 199 -13.56 -11.91 -1.43
CA TYR A 199 -14.42 -12.12 -2.58
C TYR A 199 -14.40 -13.62 -2.90
N GLY A 200 -15.27 -14.39 -2.27
CA GLY A 200 -15.48 -15.80 -2.62
C GLY A 200 -15.77 -15.90 -4.11
N ASP A 201 -15.20 -16.92 -4.76
CA ASP A 201 -15.24 -17.18 -6.21
C ASP A 201 -16.46 -16.54 -6.88
N LEU A 202 -16.28 -15.34 -7.44
CA LEU A 202 -17.21 -14.77 -8.40
C LEU A 202 -17.05 -15.58 -9.68
N ALA A 203 -17.72 -16.73 -9.69
CA ALA A 203 -17.90 -17.62 -10.83
C ALA A 203 -18.70 -16.94 -11.95
#